data_AF-A0A947KHX3-F1
#
_entry.id   AF-A0A947KHX3-F1
#
_cell.length_a   1.000
_cell.length_b   1.000
_cell.length_c   1.000
_cell.angle_alpha   90.00
_cell.angle_beta   90.00
_cell.angle_gamma   90.00
#
_symmetry.space_group_name_H-M   'P 1'
#
loop_
_entity.id
_entity.type
_entity.pdbx_description
1 polymer ?
#
loop_
_entity_poly.entity_id
_entity_poly.type
_entity_poly.pdbx_seq_one_letter_code
_entity_poly.pdbx_strand_id
1 'polypeptide(L)' 'MTVYILYSPSKDRYYIGQTADINRRLHEHNSGHTKSTKSSIPWQIVYKKPFIKVVK' A
#
# COMPACT_ATOMS: atom_id res chain seq x y z
N MET A 1 -7.08 -6.04 -10.50
CA MET A 1 -7.00 -5.31 -9.22
C MET A 1 -6.08 -6.10 -8.29
N THR A 2 -5.36 -5.46 -7.38
CA THR A 2 -4.40 -6.14 -6.48
C THR A 2 -4.67 -5.71 -5.05
N VAL A 3 -4.86 -6.67 -4.14
CA VAL A 3 -4.79 -6.44 -2.69
C VAL A 3 -3.33 -6.53 -2.27
N TYR A 4 -2.88 -5.65 -1.38
CA TYR A 4 -1.51 -5.59 -0.91
C TYR A 4 -1.42 -5.28 0.58
N ILE A 5 -0.28 -5.65 1.16
CA ILE A 5 0.13 -5.26 2.50
C ILE A 5 1.46 -4.53 2.39
N LEU A 6 1.49 -3.31 2.91
CA LEU A 6 2.71 -2.54 3.11
C LEU A 6 3.14 -2.64 4.57
N TYR A 7 4.45 -2.68 4.81
CA TYR A 7 5.06 -2.59 6.12
C TYR A 7 5.89 -1.31 6.24
N SER A 8 5.80 -0.67 7.40
CA SER A 8 6.59 0.48 7.80
C SER A 8 7.55 0.06 8.91
N PRO A 9 8.86 -0.13 8.64
CA PRO A 9 9.85 -0.39 9.68
C PRO A 9 10.03 0.81 10.63
N SER A 10 9.71 2.03 10.20
CA SER A 10 9.87 3.23 11.05
C SER A 10 8.79 3.35 12.13
N LYS A 11 7.65 2.69 11.96
CA LYS A 11 6.51 2.73 12.90
C LYS A 11 6.01 1.35 13.30
N ASP A 12 6.71 0.30 12.90
CA ASP A 12 6.29 -1.10 13.03
C ASP A 12 4.81 -1.30 12.69
N ARG A 13 4.41 -0.81 11.51
CA ARG A 13 3.00 -0.70 11.12
C ARG A 13 2.73 -1.37 9.79
N TYR A 14 1.60 -2.07 9.74
CA TYR A 14 1.05 -2.63 8.51
C TYR A 14 -0.06 -1.75 7.94
N TYR A 15 -0.12 -1.66 6.61
CA TYR A 15 -1.21 -1.02 5.87
C TYR A 15 -1.75 -1.99 4.83
N ILE A 16 -3.05 -2.22 4.85
CA ILE A 16 -3.74 -3.11 3.91
C ILE A 16 -4.52 -2.24 2.94
N GLY A 17 -4.38 -2.50 1.65
CA GLY A 17 -5.09 -1.74 0.63
C GLY A 17 -5.30 -2.52 -0.65
N GLN A 18 -5.98 -1.88 -1.59
CA GLN A 18 -6.13 -2.39 -2.95
C GLN A 18 -5.87 -1.28 -3.97
N THR A 19 -5.38 -1.65 -5.14
CA THR A 19 -5.09 -0.72 -6.23
C THR A 19 -5.10 -1.47 -7.58
N ALA A 20 -5.31 -0.72 -8.65
CA ALA A 20 -5.07 -1.23 -10.01
C ALA A 20 -3.57 -1.27 -10.35
N ASP A 21 -2.77 -0.40 -9.73
CA ASP A 21 -1.32 -0.29 -9.94
C ASP A 21 -0.61 -0.17 -8.59
N ILE A 22 0.15 -1.21 -8.23
CA ILE A 22 0.86 -1.30 -6.95
C ILE A 22 2.14 -0.46 -6.92
N ASN A 23 2.79 -0.26 -8.06
CA ASN A 23 4.05 0.50 -8.13
C ASN A 23 3.76 1.99 -7.95
N ARG A 24 2.77 2.52 -8.68
CA ARG A 24 2.29 3.89 -8.49
C ARG A 24 1.87 4.13 -7.05
N ARG A 25 1.11 3.19 -6.47
CA ARG A 25 0.59 3.32 -5.11
C ARG A 25 1.70 3.30 -4.06
N LEU A 26 2.71 2.45 -4.22
CA LEU A 26 3.88 2.45 -3.33
C LEU A 26 4.62 3.80 -3.39
N HIS A 27 4.79 4.35 -4.59
CA HIS A 27 5.41 5.66 -4.78
C HIS A 27 4.62 6.78 -4.06
N GLU A 28 3.29 6.82 -4.19
CA GLU A 28 2.43 7.79 -3.49
C GLU A 28 2.54 7.71 -1.96
N HIS A 29 2.61 6.50 -1.41
CA HIS A 29 2.80 6.31 0.03
C HIS A 29 4.16 6.82 0.48
N ASN A 30 5.22 6.55 -0.30
CA ASN A 30 6.59 6.95 0.00
C ASN A 30 6.92 8.41 -0.35
N SER A 31 6.12 9.09 -1.15
CA SER A 31 6.22 10.54 -1.39
C SER A 31 5.45 11.36 -0.34
N GLY A 32 4.74 10.70 0.58
CA GLY A 32 3.98 11.37 1.63
C GLY A 32 2.69 12.03 1.15
N HIS A 33 2.17 11.62 -0.02
CA HIS A 33 0.97 12.20 -0.62
C HIS A 33 -0.27 12.09 0.28
N THR A 34 -0.35 11.03 1.10
CA THR A 34 -1.48 10.80 2.02
C THR A 34 -1.12 11.20 3.45
N LYS A 35 -1.85 12.21 4.01
CA LYS A 35 -1.58 12.78 5.34
C LYS A 35 -1.53 11.74 6.47
N SER A 36 -2.38 10.72 6.44
CA SER A 36 -2.44 9.69 7.48
C SER A 36 -1.33 8.64 7.39
N THR A 37 -0.70 8.46 6.22
CA THR A 37 0.35 7.44 6.02
C THR A 37 1.75 8.02 5.86
N LYS A 38 1.89 9.35 5.67
CA LYS A 38 3.19 9.99 5.45
C LYS A 38 4.15 9.87 6.64
N SER A 39 3.64 9.78 7.87
CA SER A 39 4.47 9.64 9.08
C SER A 39 5.06 8.24 9.27
N SER A 40 4.68 7.29 8.41
CA SER A 40 5.10 5.88 8.45
C SER A 40 6.00 5.53 7.24
N ILE A 41 6.56 6.52 6.55
CA ILE A 41 7.58 6.30 5.52
C ILE A 41 8.87 5.83 6.21
N PRO A 42 9.66 4.92 5.61
CA PRO A 42 9.43 4.25 4.32
C PRO A 42 8.43 3.10 4.43
N TRP A 43 7.65 2.90 3.37
CA TRP A 43 6.76 1.76 3.17
C TRP A 43 7.41 0.74 2.23
N GLN A 44 7.26 -0.54 2.57
CA GLN A 44 7.76 -1.68 1.81
C GLN A 44 6.62 -2.65 1.50
N ILE A 45 6.58 -3.23 0.29
CA ILE A 45 5.59 -4.27 -0.03
C ILE A 45 6.05 -5.58 0.61
N VAL A 46 5.24 -6.13 1.51
CA VAL A 46 5.49 -7.46 2.11
C VAL A 46 4.54 -8.53 1.57
N TYR A 47 3.41 -8.12 0.99
CA TYR A 47 2.47 -9.02 0.35
C TYR A 47 1.72 -8.31 -0.79
N LYS A 48 1.45 -9.03 -1.88
CA LYS A 48 0.50 -8.59 -2.92
C LYS A 48 -0.13 -9.80 -3.60
N LYS A 49 -1.43 -9.73 -3.88
CA LYS A 49 -2.16 -10.77 -4.61
C LYS A 49 -3.18 -10.14 -5.58
N PRO A 50 -3.14 -10.51 -6.88
CA PRO A 50 -4.16 -10.09 -7.82
C PRO A 50 -5.50 -10.75 -7.50
N PHE A 51 -6.59 -10.05 -7.78
CA PHE A 51 -7.95 -10.56 -7.64
C PHE A 51 -8.89 -10.01 -8.72
N ILE A 52 -9.96 -10.75 -8.95
CA ILE A 52 -11.07 -10.37 -9.82
C ILE A 52 -12.13 -9.71 -8.95
N LYS A 53 -12.53 -8.48 -9.31
CA LYS A 53 -13.65 -7.82 -8.67
C LYS A 53 -14.93 -8.39 -9.26
N VAL A 54 -15.69 -9.15 -8.48
CA VAL A 54 -17.03 -9.60 -8.87
C VAL A 54 -18.00 -8.46 -8.58
N VAL A 55 -18.64 -7.95 -9.63
CA VAL A 55 -19.75 -6.99 -9.51
C VAL A 55 -21.03 -7.82 -9.50
N LYS A 56 -21.84 -7.67 -8.45
CA LYS A 56 -23.19 -8.26 -8.40
C LYS A 56 -24.16 -7.41 -9.20
#